data_AF-S2E2V5-F1
#
_entry.id   AF-S2E2V5-F1
#
_cell.length_a   1.000
_cell.length_b   1.000
_cell.length_c   1.000
_cell.angle_alpha   90.00
_cell.angle_beta   90.00
_cell.angle_gamma   90.00
#
_symmetry.space_group_name_H-M   'P 1'
#
loop_
_entity.id
_entity.type
_entity.pdbx_description
1 polymer ?
#
loop_
_entity_poly.entity_id
_entity_poly.type
_entity_poly.pdbx_seq_one_letter_code
_entity_poly.pdbx_strand_id
1 'polypeptide(L)'
;LCKCGRLKAYRRKRGMIPHLSVPETKLVHREAMLKAKMNHVFDQKLGKTNWTIESRDNVKWITIYLERDLLLLSTERSSNHDMIIQKILPMLNLEEYRTI
;
A
#
# COMPACT_ATOMS: atom_id res chain seq x y z
N LEU A 1 -6.65 -12.55 20.15
CA LEU A 1 -5.97 -11.41 19.46
C LEU A 1 -5.71 -11.80 18.00
N CYS A 2 -6.43 -11.16 17.07
CA CYS A 2 -6.39 -11.45 15.63
C CYS A 2 -4.96 -11.34 15.08
N LYS A 3 -4.51 -12.29 14.24
CA LYS A 3 -3.22 -12.22 13.52
C LYS A 3 -3.29 -11.09 12.50
N CYS A 4 -2.97 -9.88 12.94
CA CYS A 4 -3.02 -8.64 12.17
C CYS A 4 -1.80 -8.52 11.25
N GLY A 5 -1.69 -9.38 10.24
CA GLY A 5 -0.62 -9.33 9.22
C GLY A 5 0.80 -9.43 9.80
N ARG A 6 1.80 -9.52 8.92
CA ARG A 6 3.21 -9.51 9.32
C ARG A 6 3.96 -8.57 8.40
N LEU A 7 4.71 -7.63 8.96
CA LEU A 7 5.60 -6.79 8.18
C LEU A 7 6.69 -7.68 7.55
N LYS A 8 6.71 -7.79 6.23
CA LYS A 8 7.70 -8.58 5.48
C LYS A 8 8.98 -7.80 5.22
N ALA A 9 8.85 -6.55 4.81
CA ALA A 9 9.96 -5.64 4.55
C ALA A 9 9.51 -4.19 4.72
N TYR A 10 10.47 -3.29 4.94
CA TYR A 10 10.22 -1.85 4.91
C TYR A 10 11.47 -1.12 4.41
N ARG A 11 11.26 0.03 3.77
CA ARG A 11 12.33 0.94 3.39
C ARG A 11 11.84 2.38 3.51
N ARG A 12 12.75 3.29 3.88
CA ARG A 12 12.51 4.73 3.93
C ARG A 12 13.62 5.46 3.20
N LYS A 13 13.29 6.58 2.55
CA LYS A 13 14.29 7.48 1.98
C LYS A 13 15.11 8.10 3.11
N ARG A 14 16.43 8.16 2.95
CA ARG A 14 17.34 8.75 3.94
C ARG A 14 16.98 10.23 4.14
N GLY A 15 16.98 10.69 5.39
CA GLY A 15 16.65 12.08 5.75
C GLY A 15 15.16 12.40 5.84
N MET A 16 14.26 11.42 5.61
CA MET A 16 12.83 11.64 5.87
C MET A 16 12.50 11.49 7.35
N ILE A 17 11.71 12.43 7.87
CA ILE A 17 11.15 12.38 9.22
C ILE A 17 9.73 11.77 9.12
N PRO A 18 9.45 10.64 9.78
CA PRO A 18 8.12 10.07 9.79
C PRO A 18 7.15 10.96 10.59
N HIS A 19 5.99 11.26 10.02
CA HIS A 19 4.93 11.98 10.74
C HIS A 19 4.27 11.16 11.85
N LEU A 20 4.31 9.83 11.76
CA LEU A 20 3.70 8.93 12.71
C LEU A 20 4.75 8.26 13.60
N SER A 21 4.40 8.11 14.86
CA SER A 21 5.09 7.22 15.79
C SER A 21 4.96 5.75 15.37
N VAL A 22 5.75 4.87 15.99
CA VAL A 22 5.67 3.42 15.74
C VAL A 22 4.29 2.84 16.09
N PRO A 23 3.67 3.18 17.24
CA PRO A 23 2.31 2.73 17.54
C PRO A 23 1.27 3.18 16.51
N GLU A 24 1.30 4.45 16.09
CA GLU A 24 0.36 4.99 15.10
C GLU A 24 0.56 4.33 13.73
N THR A 25 1.81 4.11 13.32
CA THR A 25 2.13 3.38 12.08
C THR A 25 1.51 1.97 12.10
N LYS A 26 1.55 1.27 13.23
CA LYS A 26 0.91 -0.06 13.38
C LYS A 26 -0.61 0.01 13.27
N LEU A 27 -1.24 1.09 13.75
CA LEU A 27 -2.69 1.27 13.60
C LEU A 27 -3.09 1.50 12.14
N VAL A 28 -2.34 2.32 11.41
CA VAL A 28 -2.57 2.56 9.97
C VAL A 28 -2.38 1.27 9.16
N HIS A 29 -1.36 0.47 9.47
CA HIS A 29 -1.20 -0.83 8.82
C HIS A 29 -2.41 -1.75 9.07
N ARG A 30 -2.98 -1.71 10.29
CA ARG A 30 -4.19 -2.48 10.61
C ARG A 30 -5.42 -1.98 9.86
N GLU A 31 -5.59 -0.67 9.79
CA GLU A 31 -6.64 -0.02 9.01
C GLU A 31 -6.58 -0.48 7.54
N ALA A 32 -5.41 -0.42 6.91
CA ALA A 32 -5.23 -0.84 5.51
C ALA A 32 -5.60 -2.31 5.28
N MET A 33 -5.23 -3.22 6.19
CA MET A 33 -5.64 -4.62 6.09
C MET A 33 -7.13 -4.84 6.31
N LEU A 34 -7.76 -4.06 7.19
CA LEU A 34 -9.21 -4.15 7.38
C LEU A 34 -9.93 -3.70 6.12
N LYS A 35 -9.51 -2.58 5.52
CA LYS A 35 -10.01 -2.13 4.21
C LYS A 35 -9.83 -3.21 3.14
N ALA A 36 -8.64 -3.79 3.04
CA ALA A 36 -8.36 -4.89 2.11
C ALA A 36 -9.31 -6.08 2.29
N LYS A 37 -9.54 -6.47 3.54
CA LYS A 37 -10.48 -7.54 3.86
C LYS A 37 -11.92 -7.17 3.56
N MET A 38 -12.30 -5.90 3.50
CA MET A 38 -13.66 -5.48 3.19
C MET A 38 -13.92 -5.33 1.68
N ASN A 39 -12.89 -5.22 0.84
CA ASN A 39 -13.05 -5.00 -0.60
C ASN A 39 -13.92 -6.07 -1.29
N HIS A 40 -13.88 -7.33 -0.84
CA HIS A 40 -14.71 -8.42 -1.39
C HIS A 40 -16.22 -8.13 -1.38
N VAL A 41 -16.69 -7.25 -0.48
CA VAL A 41 -18.09 -6.82 -0.42
C VAL A 41 -18.49 -6.02 -1.65
N PHE A 42 -17.53 -5.33 -2.28
CA PHE A 42 -17.76 -4.46 -3.44
C PHE A 42 -17.30 -5.09 -4.76
N ASP A 43 -16.44 -6.10 -4.72
CA ASP A 43 -15.79 -6.70 -5.89
C ASP A 43 -16.80 -7.23 -6.94
N GLN A 44 -17.97 -7.74 -6.52
CA GLN A 44 -19.00 -8.22 -7.46
C GLN A 44 -19.51 -7.10 -8.38
N LYS A 45 -19.51 -5.84 -7.92
CA LYS A 45 -20.04 -4.69 -8.66
C LYS A 45 -18.96 -3.84 -9.30
N LEU A 46 -17.82 -3.69 -8.62
CA LEU A 46 -16.76 -2.76 -9.02
C LEU A 46 -15.53 -3.44 -9.62
N GLY A 47 -15.50 -4.78 -9.60
CA GLY A 47 -14.29 -5.55 -9.88
C GLY A 47 -13.31 -5.52 -8.71
N LYS A 48 -12.24 -6.31 -8.81
CA LYS A 48 -11.20 -6.40 -7.78
C LYS A 48 -10.47 -5.06 -7.63
N THR A 49 -10.25 -4.65 -6.39
CA THR A 49 -9.47 -3.45 -6.10
C THR A 49 -7.96 -3.69 -6.36
N ASN A 50 -7.39 -2.98 -7.34
CA ASN A 50 -5.96 -3.08 -7.66
C ASN A 50 -5.09 -2.20 -6.75
N TRP A 51 -5.53 -0.98 -6.46
CA TRP A 51 -4.86 -0.03 -5.57
C TRP A 51 -5.86 1.01 -5.05
N THR A 52 -5.52 1.66 -3.93
CA THR A 52 -6.29 2.79 -3.36
C THR A 52 -5.35 3.93 -3.00
N ILE A 53 -5.86 5.16 -3.05
CA ILE A 53 -5.13 6.36 -2.63
C ILE A 53 -5.93 7.17 -1.62
N GLU A 54 -5.24 7.69 -0.61
CA GLU A 54 -5.75 8.69 0.31
C GLU A 54 -4.91 9.97 0.16
N SER A 55 -5.56 11.08 -0.20
CA SER A 55 -4.94 12.40 -0.24
C SER A 55 -5.16 13.09 1.11
N ARG A 56 -4.13 13.13 1.94
CA ARG A 56 -4.14 13.81 3.24
C ARG A 56 -3.39 15.14 3.15
N ASP A 57 -3.56 15.99 4.15
CA ASP A 57 -3.00 17.35 4.11
C ASP A 57 -1.48 17.41 3.99
N ASN A 58 -0.77 16.41 4.52
CA ASN A 58 0.69 16.37 4.52
C ASN A 58 1.28 15.26 3.64
N VAL A 59 0.49 14.23 3.33
CA VAL A 59 0.97 13.02 2.65
C VAL A 59 -0.07 12.46 1.69
N LYS A 60 0.40 11.73 0.68
CA LYS A 60 -0.43 10.77 -0.05
C LYS A 60 -0.10 9.37 0.46
N TRP A 61 -1.13 8.59 0.78
CA TRP A 61 -0.98 7.17 1.08
C TRP A 61 -1.53 6.34 -0.06
N ILE A 62 -0.70 5.43 -0.55
CA ILE A 62 -1.03 4.53 -1.64
C ILE A 62 -0.93 3.11 -1.09
N THR A 63 -2.01 2.35 -1.25
CA THR A 63 -2.03 0.92 -0.95
C THR A 63 -2.19 0.17 -2.26
N ILE A 64 -1.25 -0.73 -2.56
CA ILE A 64 -1.32 -1.62 -3.71
C ILE A 64 -1.64 -3.03 -3.19
N TYR A 65 -2.66 -3.65 -3.76
CA TYR A 65 -3.13 -4.98 -3.37
C TYR A 65 -2.40 -6.03 -4.21
N LEU A 66 -1.69 -6.92 -3.52
CA LEU A 66 -1.05 -8.10 -4.11
C LEU A 66 -1.87 -9.33 -3.70
N GLU A 67 -1.72 -10.46 -4.40
CA GLU A 67 -2.56 -11.65 -4.16
C GLU A 67 -2.64 -12.08 -2.69
N ARG A 68 -1.51 -11.99 -1.96
CA ARG A 68 -1.40 -12.41 -0.56
C ARG A 68 -0.88 -11.32 0.37
N ASP A 69 -0.56 -10.15 -0.16
CA ASP A 69 0.18 -9.10 0.54
C ASP A 69 -0.33 -7.71 0.18
N LEU A 70 0.09 -6.71 0.96
CA LEU A 70 -0.16 -5.30 0.68
C LEU A 70 1.16 -4.57 0.61
N LEU A 71 1.30 -3.71 -0.40
CA LEU A 71 2.38 -2.72 -0.45
C LEU A 71 1.82 -1.37 -0.02
N LEU A 72 2.30 -0.86 1.11
CA LEU A 72 1.91 0.44 1.66
C LEU A 72 3.00 1.47 1.39
N LEU A 73 2.62 2.57 0.75
CA LEU A 73 3.52 3.64 0.34
C LEU A 73 3.02 4.97 0.90
N SER A 74 3.94 5.79 1.35
CA SER A 74 3.67 7.19 1.71
C SER A 74 4.56 8.09 0.88
N THR A 75 3.97 9.13 0.31
CA THR A 75 4.67 10.11 -0.53
C THR A 75 4.32 11.52 -0.08
N GLU A 76 5.12 12.49 -0.50
CA GLU A 76 4.82 13.91 -0.30
C GLU A 76 3.52 14.28 -1.03
N ARG A 77 2.74 15.23 -0.49
CA ARG A 77 1.47 15.66 -1.10
C ARG A 77 1.59 16.07 -2.57
N SER A 78 2.69 16.70 -2.95
CA SER A 78 2.96 17.15 -4.33
C SER A 78 3.32 16.01 -5.29
N SER A 79 3.58 14.80 -4.80
CA SER A 79 4.00 13.68 -5.64
C SER A 79 2.92 13.25 -6.64
N ASN A 80 3.32 12.92 -7.87
CA ASN A 80 2.45 12.35 -8.90
C ASN A 80 2.24 10.86 -8.60
N HIS A 81 1.06 10.52 -8.08
CA HIS A 81 0.74 9.15 -7.66
C HIS A 81 0.54 8.20 -8.83
N ASP A 82 -0.07 8.66 -9.93
CA ASP A 82 -0.26 7.84 -11.12
C ASP A 82 1.08 7.40 -11.71
N MET A 83 2.04 8.33 -11.85
CA MET A 83 3.39 7.98 -12.33
C MET A 83 4.10 7.00 -11.38
N ILE A 84 3.91 7.14 -10.07
CA ILE A 84 4.49 6.22 -9.08
C ILE A 84 3.89 4.82 -9.24
N ILE A 85 2.56 4.72 -9.35
CA ILE A 85 1.86 3.44 -9.53
C ILE A 85 2.26 2.79 -10.86
N GLN A 86 2.30 3.55 -11.95
CA GLN A 86 2.73 3.07 -13.27
C GLN A 86 4.17 2.54 -13.28
N LYS A 87 5.06 3.10 -12.44
CA LYS A 87 6.43 2.59 -12.28
C LYS A 87 6.50 1.33 -11.40
N ILE A 88 5.65 1.24 -10.39
CA ILE A 88 5.68 0.14 -9.41
C ILE A 88 5.00 -1.11 -9.95
N LEU A 89 3.86 -1.00 -10.62
CA LEU A 89 3.11 -2.17 -11.11
C LEU A 89 3.95 -3.10 -12.00
N PRO A 90 4.73 -2.61 -12.99
CA PRO A 90 5.61 -3.47 -13.77
C PRO A 90 6.65 -4.18 -12.91
N MET A 91 7.22 -3.51 -11.90
CA MET A 91 8.23 -4.10 -11.01
C MET A 91 7.68 -5.24 -10.16
N LEU A 92 6.39 -5.19 -9.82
CA LEU A 92 5.71 -6.22 -9.05
C LEU A 92 5.36 -7.44 -9.92
N ASN A 93 5.17 -7.25 -11.23
CA ASN A 93 4.93 -8.32 -12.20
C ASN A 93 6.23 -8.96 -12.75
N LEU A 94 7.42 -8.50 -12.34
CA LEU A 94 8.70 -9.05 -12.79
C LEU A 94 9.00 -10.49 -12.30
N GLU A 95 8.20 -11.05 -11.39
CA GLU A 95 8.33 -12.46 -10.99
C GLU A 95 7.89 -13.43 -12.11
N GLU A 96 7.02 -13.01 -13.04
CA GLU A 96 6.65 -13.85 -14.20
C GLU A 96 7.77 -13.93 -15.27
N TYR A 97 8.71 -12.98 -15.30
CA TYR A 97 9.80 -12.94 -16.28
C TYR A 97 11.13 -13.51 -15.78
N ARG A 98 11.17 -14.08 -14.56
CA ARG A 98 12.36 -14.76 -14.02
C ARG A 98 12.41 -16.26 -14.32
N THR A 99 11.50 -16.77 -15.14
CA THR A 99 11.42 -18.19 -15.53
C THR A 99 11.54 -18.38 -17.05
N ILE A 100 12.40 -17.60 -17.71
CA ILE A 100 12.86 -17.85 -19.09
C ILE A 100 14.38 -17.93 -19.08
#